data_AF-A0A538EXX5-F1
#
_entry.id   AF-A0A538EXX5-F1
#
_cell.length_a   1.000
_cell.length_b   1.000
_cell.length_c   1.000
_cell.angle_alpha   90.00
_cell.angle_beta   90.00
_cell.angle_gamma   90.00
#
_symmetry.space_group_name_H-M   'P 1'
#
loop_
_entity.id
_entity.type
_entity.pdbx_description
1 polymer ?
#
loop_
_entity_poly.entity_id
_entity_poly.type
_entity_poly.pdbx_seq_one_letter_code
_entity_poly.pdbx_strand_id
1 'polypeptide(L)'
;MREIWVVWVLFGLATVAVFETYWRIPPGELWKVHNSGFVGGIGRAFVFVGFSPAVAAFGVLPIVADRLEDRRADLLALLAGALCATVAFVQTPSHLDPKWSNTWPVVGVGLAVALTAWAAARGRPERVRTSRAGDRARLVLGAVVLFFAAPYIAAELGFHLDGVPLLGWIFQTGKLAPEPGAGYVHATVHYGHHHALDGLLLAATALLLSRLLGGIRRPGLRTLTAALLSLMLVYALTNLVNDLWIEQVVKRGWTGWQVPDVLFPKLSLAWAAMLVAAAAIYVVFFARRALLGRR
;
A
#
# COMPACT_ATOMS: atom_id res chain seq x y z
N MET A 1 -1.72 -19.17 4.35
CA MET A 1 -0.39 -18.55 4.45
C MET A 1 0.17 -18.14 3.11
N ARG A 2 -0.16 -18.79 1.99
CA ARG A 2 0.40 -18.43 0.67
C ARG A 2 0.10 -16.98 0.30
N GLU A 3 -1.15 -16.55 0.41
CA GLU A 3 -1.57 -15.19 0.07
C GLU A 3 -0.83 -14.14 0.91
N ILE A 4 -0.57 -14.41 2.20
CA ILE A 4 0.21 -13.52 3.08
C ILE A 4 1.67 -13.48 2.66
N TRP A 5 2.28 -14.62 2.32
CA TRP A 5 3.65 -14.64 1.83
C TRP A 5 3.80 -13.94 0.49
N VAL A 6 2.83 -14.04 -0.41
CA VAL A 6 2.81 -13.24 -1.65
C VAL A 6 2.81 -11.75 -1.32
N VAL A 7 2.00 -11.30 -0.35
CA VAL A 7 2.01 -9.90 0.11
C VAL A 7 3.42 -9.50 0.59
N TRP A 8 4.05 -10.29 1.47
CA TRP A 8 5.40 -9.96 1.95
C TRP A 8 6.46 -9.98 0.85
N VAL A 9 6.36 -10.91 -0.11
CA VAL A 9 7.27 -10.95 -1.26
C VAL A 9 7.10 -9.72 -2.13
N LEU A 10 5.87 -9.27 -2.40
CA LEU A 10 5.62 -8.04 -3.16
C LEU A 10 6.27 -6.82 -2.49
N PHE A 11 6.10 -6.68 -1.18
CA PHE A 11 6.76 -5.60 -0.42
C PHE A 11 8.28 -5.77 -0.39
N GLY A 12 8.79 -6.99 -0.30
CA GLY A 12 10.23 -7.27 -0.38
C GLY A 12 10.83 -6.84 -1.73
N LEU A 13 10.17 -7.19 -2.83
CA LEU A 13 10.57 -6.78 -4.18
C LEU A 13 10.52 -5.26 -4.36
N ALA A 14 9.45 -4.62 -3.88
CA ALA A 14 9.35 -3.15 -3.89
C ALA A 14 10.47 -2.51 -3.04
N THR A 15 10.80 -3.08 -1.88
CA THR A 15 11.90 -2.59 -1.02
C THR A 15 13.24 -2.67 -1.75
N VAL A 16 13.48 -3.75 -2.49
CA VAL A 16 14.69 -3.91 -3.32
C VAL A 16 14.71 -2.88 -4.46
N ALA A 17 13.59 -2.64 -5.14
CA ALA A 17 13.49 -1.62 -6.18
C ALA A 17 13.77 -0.21 -5.63
N VAL A 18 13.16 0.15 -4.50
CA VAL A 18 13.42 1.40 -3.78
C VAL A 18 14.92 1.50 -3.45
N PHE A 19 15.49 0.47 -2.82
CA PHE A 19 16.91 0.46 -2.46
C PHE A 19 17.81 0.72 -3.67
N GLU A 20 17.57 -0.01 -4.76
CA GLU A 20 18.40 0.06 -5.95
C GLU A 20 18.28 1.43 -6.62
N THR A 21 17.07 1.98 -6.74
CA THR A 21 16.81 3.27 -7.42
C THR A 21 17.42 4.43 -6.65
N TYR A 22 17.25 4.46 -5.33
CA TYR A 22 17.83 5.49 -4.49
C TYR A 22 19.33 5.30 -4.23
N TRP A 23 19.90 4.13 -4.57
CA TRP A 23 21.34 3.96 -4.68
C TRP A 23 21.88 4.63 -5.93
N ARG A 24 21.33 4.27 -7.10
CA ARG A 24 21.94 4.58 -8.40
C ARG A 24 21.66 6.00 -8.89
N ILE A 25 20.48 6.54 -8.61
CA ILE A 25 20.04 7.79 -9.20
C ILE A 25 20.49 8.98 -8.32
N PRO A 26 21.03 10.07 -8.93
CA PRO A 26 21.38 11.27 -8.20
C PRO A 26 20.17 11.87 -7.44
N PRO A 27 20.35 12.40 -6.21
CA PRO A 27 19.25 12.98 -5.43
C PRO A 27 18.50 14.12 -6.13
N GLY A 28 19.16 14.87 -7.02
CA GLY A 28 18.54 15.94 -7.80
C GLY A 28 17.53 15.48 -8.85
N GLU A 29 17.50 14.19 -9.18
CA GLU A 29 16.50 13.57 -10.07
C GLU A 29 15.39 12.83 -9.28
N LEU A 30 15.55 12.76 -7.96
CA LEU A 30 14.66 12.06 -7.03
C LEU A 30 13.85 13.07 -6.21
N TRP A 31 12.72 12.62 -5.68
CA TRP A 31 11.83 13.49 -4.94
C TRP A 31 12.23 13.66 -3.48
N LYS A 32 12.62 14.89 -3.11
CA LYS A 32 12.78 15.36 -1.71
C LYS A 32 13.66 14.47 -0.83
N VAL A 33 14.78 14.02 -1.40
CA VAL A 33 15.83 13.27 -0.73
C VAL A 33 17.17 13.98 -0.91
N HIS A 34 18.07 13.84 0.06
CA HIS A 34 19.39 14.47 0.01
C HIS A 34 20.52 13.45 -0.04
N ASN A 35 20.30 12.26 0.50
CA ASN A 35 21.31 11.20 0.53
C ASN A 35 21.40 10.47 -0.83
N SER A 36 22.62 10.04 -1.19
CA SER A 36 22.91 9.30 -2.42
C SER A 36 23.60 7.96 -2.14
N GLY A 37 23.76 7.13 -3.17
CA GLY A 37 24.51 5.89 -3.09
C GLY A 37 23.90 4.93 -2.06
N PHE A 38 24.75 4.11 -1.44
CA PHE A 38 24.30 3.11 -0.47
C PHE A 38 23.45 3.71 0.67
N VAL A 39 23.82 4.90 1.18
CA VAL A 39 23.09 5.59 2.27
C VAL A 39 21.71 6.05 1.81
N GLY A 40 21.60 6.61 0.60
CA GLY A 40 20.31 6.97 -0.01
C GLY A 40 19.41 5.75 -0.20
N GLY A 41 19.97 4.68 -0.77
CA GLY A 41 19.28 3.41 -0.98
C GLY A 41 18.75 2.79 0.31
N ILE A 42 19.63 2.51 1.29
CA ILE A 42 19.21 1.84 2.53
C ILE A 42 18.28 2.72 3.36
N GLY A 43 18.52 4.04 3.37
CA GLY A 43 17.68 5.00 4.06
C GLY A 43 16.26 5.03 3.52
N ARG A 44 16.10 5.03 2.20
CA ARG A 44 14.78 5.05 1.57
C ARG A 44 14.06 3.71 1.64
N ALA A 45 14.78 2.60 1.51
CA ALA A 45 14.23 1.29 1.81
C ALA A 45 13.69 1.19 3.25
N PHE A 46 14.44 1.71 4.23
CA PHE A 46 14.01 1.76 5.63
C PHE A 46 12.73 2.59 5.82
N VAL A 47 12.66 3.78 5.20
CA VAL A 47 11.47 4.64 5.26
C VAL A 47 10.26 3.97 4.59
N PHE A 48 10.47 3.32 3.44
CA PHE A 48 9.43 2.58 2.73
C PHE A 48 8.87 1.44 3.60
N VAL A 49 9.73 0.63 4.22
CA VAL A 49 9.32 -0.45 5.12
C VAL A 49 8.50 0.08 6.29
N GLY A 50 8.88 1.24 6.82
CA GLY A 50 8.14 1.93 7.87
C GLY A 50 6.84 2.61 7.41
N PHE A 51 6.48 2.56 6.13
CA PHE A 51 5.26 3.15 5.59
C PHE A 51 4.30 2.09 5.03
N SER A 52 4.51 1.65 3.79
CA SER A 52 3.56 0.81 3.05
C SER A 52 3.37 -0.58 3.69
N PRO A 53 4.45 -1.32 4.03
CA PRO A 53 4.32 -2.59 4.75
C PRO A 53 3.70 -2.44 6.14
N ALA A 54 3.92 -1.31 6.82
CA ALA A 54 3.30 -1.04 8.13
C ALA A 54 1.78 -0.90 8.02
N VAL A 55 1.28 -0.25 6.97
CA VAL A 55 -0.16 -0.20 6.68
C VAL A 55 -0.69 -1.59 6.31
N ALA A 56 0.04 -2.35 5.48
CA ALA A 56 -0.35 -3.71 5.10
C ALA A 56 -0.44 -4.67 6.30
N ALA A 57 0.41 -4.48 7.33
CA ALA A 57 0.41 -5.29 8.54
C ALA A 57 -0.97 -5.31 9.23
N PHE A 58 -1.74 -4.21 9.21
CA PHE A 58 -3.10 -4.20 9.77
C PHE A 58 -4.05 -5.20 9.11
N GLY A 59 -3.85 -5.52 7.83
CA GLY A 59 -4.59 -6.58 7.15
C GLY A 59 -4.13 -7.99 7.55
N VAL A 60 -2.83 -8.16 7.81
CA VAL A 60 -2.19 -9.46 8.10
C VAL A 60 -2.38 -9.90 9.55
N LEU A 61 -2.16 -8.99 10.50
CA LEU A 61 -2.13 -9.26 11.94
C LEU A 61 -3.37 -10.00 12.49
N PRO A 62 -4.61 -9.58 12.21
CA PRO A 62 -5.78 -10.30 12.71
C PRO A 62 -5.93 -11.70 12.09
N ILE A 63 -5.40 -11.93 10.89
CA ILE A 63 -5.42 -13.24 10.24
C ILE A 63 -4.42 -14.18 10.93
N VAL A 64 -3.18 -13.74 11.14
CA VAL A 64 -2.16 -14.57 11.79
C VAL A 64 -2.49 -14.83 13.26
N ALA A 65 -3.06 -13.84 13.95
CA ALA A 65 -3.61 -14.02 15.29
C ALA A 65 -4.66 -15.14 15.28
N ASP A 66 -5.72 -15.04 14.45
CA ASP A 66 -6.76 -16.08 14.35
C ASP A 66 -6.19 -17.48 14.08
N ARG A 67 -5.12 -17.58 13.30
CA ARG A 67 -4.48 -18.85 12.92
C ARG A 67 -3.73 -19.52 14.05
N LEU A 68 -3.08 -18.74 14.89
CA LEU A 68 -2.26 -19.24 15.99
C LEU A 68 -3.11 -19.66 17.19
N GLU A 69 -4.29 -19.03 17.39
CA GLU A 69 -5.17 -19.31 18.53
C GLU A 69 -4.41 -19.26 19.89
N ASP A 70 -3.38 -18.41 19.98
CA ASP A 70 -2.45 -18.29 21.11
C ASP A 70 -2.46 -16.86 21.70
N ARG A 71 -2.58 -16.75 23.03
CA ARG A 71 -2.64 -15.46 23.73
C ARG A 71 -1.36 -14.62 23.57
N ARG A 72 -0.19 -15.24 23.49
CA ARG A 72 1.09 -14.55 23.22
C ARG A 72 1.09 -13.98 21.81
N ALA A 73 0.56 -14.72 20.84
CA ALA A 73 0.42 -14.24 19.47
C ALA A 73 -0.53 -13.04 19.39
N ASP A 74 -1.64 -13.06 20.14
CA ASP A 74 -2.57 -11.93 20.22
C ASP A 74 -1.89 -10.68 20.81
N LEU A 75 -1.13 -10.81 21.89
CA LEU A 75 -0.38 -9.70 22.50
C LEU A 75 0.70 -9.14 21.56
N LEU A 76 1.46 -10.02 20.91
CA LEU A 76 2.48 -9.62 19.93
C LEU A 76 1.85 -8.96 18.71
N ALA A 77 0.67 -9.41 18.27
CA ALA A 77 -0.06 -8.79 17.17
C ALA A 77 -0.56 -7.39 17.53
N LEU A 78 -1.02 -7.19 18.76
CA LEU A 78 -1.39 -5.86 19.26
C LEU A 78 -0.17 -4.94 19.35
N LEU A 79 0.96 -5.42 19.88
CA LEU A 79 2.21 -4.67 19.93
C LEU A 79 2.69 -4.28 18.52
N ALA A 80 2.71 -5.25 17.59
CA ALA A 80 3.08 -5.02 16.21
C ALA A 80 2.17 -3.97 15.55
N GLY A 81 0.86 -4.05 15.78
CA GLY A 81 -0.12 -3.08 15.29
C GLY A 81 0.11 -1.68 15.86
N ALA A 82 0.37 -1.57 17.17
CA ALA A 82 0.67 -0.30 17.82
C ALA A 82 1.96 0.34 17.28
N LEU A 83 3.00 -0.47 17.08
CA LEU A 83 4.26 -0.04 16.47
C LEU A 83 4.06 0.41 15.02
N CYS A 84 3.30 -0.34 14.22
CA CYS A 84 2.96 0.04 12.84
C CYS A 84 2.12 1.33 12.78
N ALA A 85 1.21 1.54 13.74
CA ALA A 85 0.33 2.73 13.78
C ALA A 85 1.12 4.05 13.85
N THR A 86 2.36 4.01 14.35
CA THR A 86 3.20 5.20 14.43
C THR A 86 3.52 5.82 13.06
N VAL A 87 3.35 5.05 11.97
CA VAL A 87 3.40 5.53 10.57
C VAL A 87 2.61 6.82 10.35
N ALA A 88 1.47 6.98 11.04
CA ALA A 88 0.56 8.11 10.89
C ALA A 88 1.19 9.46 11.27
N PHE A 89 2.27 9.48 12.06
CA PHE A 89 2.90 10.71 12.55
C PHE A 89 4.42 10.78 12.36
N VAL A 90 5.08 9.70 11.94
CA VAL A 90 6.56 9.72 11.75
C VAL A 90 6.98 10.18 10.35
N GLN A 91 6.08 10.12 9.36
CA GLN A 91 6.35 10.52 7.99
C GLN A 91 5.97 11.98 7.73
N THR A 92 6.84 12.71 7.02
CA THR A 92 6.56 14.10 6.60
C THR A 92 6.79 14.23 5.10
N PRO A 93 5.83 14.75 4.32
CA PRO A 93 5.93 14.80 2.85
C PRO A 93 6.95 15.81 2.31
N SER A 94 7.59 16.60 3.18
CA SER A 94 8.63 17.57 2.83
C SER A 94 10.07 17.04 3.01
N HIS A 95 10.26 15.88 3.66
CA HIS A 95 11.59 15.35 3.95
C HIS A 95 11.55 13.83 4.11
N LEU A 96 12.03 13.12 3.08
CA LEU A 96 11.87 11.67 2.94
C LEU A 96 13.09 10.84 3.34
N ASP A 97 14.16 11.48 3.81
CA ASP A 97 15.32 10.80 4.38
C ASP A 97 14.97 10.09 5.71
N PRO A 98 15.68 9.00 6.05
CA PRO A 98 15.43 8.21 7.24
C PRO A 98 15.58 9.02 8.53
N LYS A 99 14.67 8.77 9.48
CA LYS A 99 14.68 9.32 10.83
C LYS A 99 14.66 8.19 11.84
N TRP A 100 15.19 8.43 13.03
CA TRP A 100 15.14 7.46 14.12
C TRP A 100 13.69 7.01 14.43
N SER A 101 12.72 7.90 14.25
CA SER A 101 11.29 7.63 14.46
C SER A 101 10.71 6.61 13.49
N ASN A 102 11.34 6.38 12.32
CA ASN A 102 10.95 5.30 11.40
C ASN A 102 11.28 3.90 11.96
N THR A 103 12.06 3.79 13.03
CA THR A 103 12.37 2.49 13.67
C THR A 103 11.11 1.79 14.19
N TRP A 104 10.17 2.54 14.77
CA TRP A 104 8.96 1.97 15.36
C TRP A 104 8.10 1.18 14.35
N PRO A 105 7.67 1.76 13.21
CA PRO A 105 6.88 0.98 12.26
C PRO A 105 7.69 -0.14 11.62
N VAL A 106 9.01 0.03 11.41
CA VAL A 106 9.87 -1.03 10.87
C VAL A 106 9.94 -2.25 11.80
N VAL A 107 10.09 -2.02 13.11
CA VAL A 107 10.05 -3.11 14.11
C VAL A 107 8.66 -3.75 14.13
N GLY A 108 7.58 -2.95 14.02
CA GLY A 108 6.22 -3.47 13.90
C GLY A 108 6.03 -4.41 12.71
N VAL A 109 6.57 -4.05 11.55
CA VAL A 109 6.56 -4.90 10.34
C VAL A 109 7.38 -6.17 10.56
N GLY A 110 8.57 -6.06 11.15
CA GLY A 110 9.40 -7.23 11.49
C GLY A 110 8.65 -8.23 12.39
N LEU A 111 7.94 -7.74 13.41
CA LEU A 111 7.08 -8.57 14.26
C LEU A 111 5.93 -9.20 13.46
N ALA A 112 5.29 -8.47 12.55
CA ALA A 112 4.22 -9.02 11.70
C ALA A 112 4.71 -10.15 10.78
N VAL A 113 5.93 -10.02 10.22
CA VAL A 113 6.58 -11.07 9.43
C VAL A 113 6.94 -12.26 10.31
N ALA A 114 7.49 -12.05 11.50
CA ALA A 114 7.80 -13.12 12.45
C ALA A 114 6.53 -13.90 12.89
N LEU A 115 5.43 -13.19 13.19
CA LEU A 115 4.13 -13.79 13.47
C LEU A 115 3.59 -14.57 12.27
N THR A 116 3.82 -14.08 11.04
CA THR A 116 3.48 -14.81 9.81
C THR A 116 4.27 -16.12 9.72
N ALA A 117 5.58 -16.10 9.98
CA ALA A 117 6.40 -17.31 9.99
C ALA A 117 5.97 -18.30 11.07
N TRP A 118 5.69 -17.82 12.29
CA TRP A 118 5.16 -18.66 13.37
C TRP A 118 3.82 -19.28 12.99
N ALA A 119 2.89 -18.50 12.44
CA ALA A 119 1.60 -18.99 11.96
C ALA A 119 1.75 -20.00 10.80
N ALA A 120 2.78 -19.89 9.97
CA ALA A 120 3.05 -20.87 8.92
C ALA A 120 3.58 -22.19 9.48
N ALA A 121 4.39 -22.15 10.53
CA ALA A 121 4.97 -23.34 11.14
C ALA A 121 4.03 -24.06 12.12
N ARG A 122 3.20 -23.31 12.86
CA ARG A 122 2.40 -23.83 13.99
C ARG A 122 0.92 -23.50 13.92
N GLY A 123 0.53 -22.60 13.01
CA GLY A 123 -0.84 -22.15 12.90
C GLY A 123 -1.73 -23.19 12.22
N ARG A 124 -3.03 -23.04 12.46
CA ARG A 124 -4.04 -23.91 11.88
C ARG A 124 -4.07 -23.85 10.34
N PRO A 125 -4.26 -25.00 9.65
CA PRO A 125 -4.31 -25.06 8.18
C PRO A 125 -5.31 -24.10 7.54
N GLU A 126 -4.88 -23.50 6.44
CA GLU A 126 -5.66 -22.58 5.63
C GLU A 126 -6.89 -23.27 5.02
N ARG A 127 -8.06 -22.64 5.16
CA ARG A 127 -9.27 -23.02 4.44
C ARG A 127 -9.68 -21.81 3.62
N VAL A 128 -9.26 -21.76 2.36
CA VAL A 128 -9.73 -20.74 1.42
C VAL A 128 -11.17 -21.08 1.05
N ARG A 129 -12.10 -20.21 1.41
CA ARG A 129 -13.51 -20.32 1.03
C ARG A 129 -13.90 -19.10 0.21
N THR A 130 -13.43 -19.06 -1.05
CA THR A 130 -13.82 -18.01 -2.00
C THR A 130 -14.79 -18.56 -3.04
N SER A 131 -15.76 -17.73 -3.46
CA SER A 131 -16.60 -18.03 -4.62
C SER A 131 -15.89 -17.59 -5.91
N ARG A 132 -16.08 -18.35 -7.01
CA ARG A 132 -15.52 -18.02 -8.35
C ARG A 132 -15.85 -16.60 -8.81
N ALA A 133 -17.04 -16.08 -8.47
CA ALA A 133 -17.44 -14.72 -8.79
C ALA A 133 -16.58 -13.65 -8.09
N GLY A 134 -16.20 -13.90 -6.83
CA GLY A 134 -15.30 -12.98 -6.11
C GLY A 134 -13.88 -12.96 -6.69
N ASP A 135 -13.43 -14.06 -7.26
CA ASP A 135 -12.08 -14.14 -7.84
C ASP A 135 -11.98 -13.38 -9.17
N ARG A 136 -13.03 -13.40 -10.02
CA ARG A 136 -13.08 -12.55 -11.22
C ARG A 136 -13.00 -11.06 -10.89
N ALA A 137 -13.78 -10.59 -9.91
CA ALA A 137 -13.76 -9.18 -9.52
C ALA A 137 -12.37 -8.74 -9.01
N ARG A 138 -11.69 -9.60 -8.23
CA ARG A 138 -10.32 -9.34 -7.77
C ARG A 138 -9.33 -9.27 -8.92
N LEU A 139 -9.43 -10.18 -9.89
CA LEU A 139 -8.54 -10.18 -11.05
C LEU A 139 -8.75 -8.96 -11.93
N VAL A 140 -10.00 -8.58 -12.21
CA VAL A 140 -10.32 -7.38 -13.00
C VAL A 140 -9.83 -6.13 -12.28
N LEU A 141 -10.16 -5.97 -11.00
CA LEU A 141 -9.70 -4.79 -10.24
C LEU A 141 -8.17 -4.77 -10.11
N GLY A 142 -7.54 -5.92 -9.84
CA GLY A 142 -6.09 -6.03 -9.79
C GLY A 142 -5.41 -5.67 -11.12
N ALA A 143 -5.98 -6.10 -12.25
CA ALA A 143 -5.47 -5.76 -13.58
C ALA A 143 -5.61 -4.27 -13.89
N VAL A 144 -6.74 -3.65 -13.53
CA VAL A 144 -6.96 -2.21 -13.70
C VAL A 144 -5.98 -1.40 -12.85
N VAL A 145 -5.83 -1.76 -11.57
CA VAL A 145 -4.88 -1.12 -10.67
C VAL A 145 -3.46 -1.27 -11.19
N LEU A 146 -3.06 -2.47 -11.63
CA LEU A 146 -1.74 -2.72 -12.19
C LEU A 146 -1.47 -1.89 -13.45
N PHE A 147 -2.45 -1.78 -14.35
CA PHE A 147 -2.34 -0.99 -15.57
C PHE A 147 -2.08 0.50 -15.25
N PHE A 148 -2.87 1.09 -14.36
CA PHE A 148 -2.69 2.49 -13.97
C PHE A 148 -1.49 2.71 -13.04
N ALA A 149 -0.99 1.65 -12.39
CA ALA A 149 0.22 1.69 -11.60
C ALA A 149 1.52 1.59 -12.45
N ALA A 150 1.41 1.26 -13.75
CA ALA A 150 2.56 1.05 -14.63
C ALA A 150 3.61 2.20 -14.63
N PRO A 151 3.25 3.50 -14.75
CA PRO A 151 4.24 4.57 -14.72
C PRO A 151 5.01 4.63 -13.39
N TYR A 152 4.38 4.27 -12.28
CA TYR A 152 4.98 4.28 -10.95
C TYR A 152 5.90 3.09 -10.70
N ILE A 153 5.54 1.92 -11.25
CA ILE A 153 6.45 0.76 -11.26
C ILE A 153 7.71 1.12 -12.05
N ALA A 154 7.56 1.77 -13.22
CA ALA A 154 8.70 2.19 -14.02
C ALA A 154 9.57 3.22 -13.28
N ALA A 155 8.95 4.25 -12.68
CA ALA A 155 9.65 5.26 -11.89
C ALA A 155 10.40 4.66 -10.69
N GLU A 156 9.80 3.70 -9.98
CA GLU A 156 10.45 2.98 -8.87
C GLU A 156 11.64 2.14 -9.33
N LEU A 157 11.68 1.72 -10.59
CA LEU A 157 12.81 1.00 -11.19
C LEU A 157 13.84 1.94 -11.84
N GLY A 158 13.57 3.25 -11.88
CA GLY A 158 14.44 4.25 -12.51
C GLY A 158 14.22 4.42 -14.01
N PHE A 159 13.02 4.16 -14.51
CA PHE A 159 12.67 4.27 -15.93
C PHE A 159 11.49 5.20 -16.18
N HIS A 160 11.49 5.78 -17.38
CA HIS A 160 10.33 6.44 -17.96
C HIS A 160 9.69 5.55 -19.03
N LEU A 161 8.40 5.76 -19.28
CA LEU A 161 7.61 4.99 -20.26
C LEU A 161 7.46 5.69 -21.62
N ASP A 162 7.99 6.90 -21.82
CA ASP A 162 7.76 7.70 -23.04
C ASP A 162 8.13 6.97 -24.34
N GLY A 163 9.14 6.09 -24.30
CA GLY A 163 9.60 5.29 -25.43
C GLY A 163 9.01 3.88 -25.54
N VAL A 164 8.14 3.47 -24.60
CA VAL A 164 7.59 2.10 -24.58
C VAL A 164 6.35 2.04 -25.50
N PRO A 165 6.32 1.14 -26.51
CA PRO A 165 5.16 1.01 -27.40
C PRO A 165 3.86 0.82 -26.61
N LEU A 166 2.80 1.50 -27.06
CA LEU A 166 1.49 1.60 -26.40
C LEU A 166 1.50 2.38 -25.07
N LEU A 167 2.37 2.03 -24.12
CA LEU A 167 2.39 2.68 -22.80
C LEU A 167 2.80 4.15 -22.87
N GLY A 168 3.80 4.49 -23.69
CA GLY A 168 4.23 5.88 -23.92
C GLY A 168 3.20 6.73 -24.67
N TRP A 169 2.18 6.12 -25.29
CA TRP A 169 1.04 6.85 -25.86
C TRP A 169 0.00 7.21 -24.81
N ILE A 170 -0.09 6.39 -23.75
CA ILE A 170 -1.10 6.51 -22.71
C ILE A 170 -0.57 7.34 -21.55
N PHE A 171 0.66 7.08 -21.11
CA PHE A 171 1.29 7.69 -19.94
C PHE A 171 2.37 8.69 -20.34
N GLN A 172 2.33 9.86 -19.72
CA GLN A 172 3.34 10.90 -19.83
C GLN A 172 4.24 10.80 -18.60
N THR A 173 5.53 10.50 -18.78
CA THR A 173 6.45 10.23 -17.65
C THR A 173 7.60 11.23 -17.61
N GLY A 174 8.57 11.15 -18.51
CA GLY A 174 9.80 11.93 -18.49
C GLY A 174 9.65 13.37 -18.97
N LYS A 175 8.52 13.72 -19.60
CA LYS A 175 8.25 15.10 -20.00
C LYS A 175 8.23 16.02 -18.78
N LEU A 176 9.00 17.11 -18.82
CA LEU A 176 9.00 18.12 -17.77
C LEU A 176 7.67 18.90 -17.77
N ALA A 177 7.12 19.09 -16.58
CA ALA A 177 5.90 19.85 -16.34
C ALA A 177 6.02 20.67 -15.03
N PRO A 178 5.29 21.79 -14.90
CA PRO A 178 5.23 22.54 -13.65
C PRO A 178 4.69 21.68 -12.51
N GLU A 179 5.37 21.70 -11.37
CA GLU A 179 4.91 21.02 -10.17
C GLU A 179 3.85 21.88 -9.46
N PRO A 180 2.62 21.37 -9.26
CA PRO A 180 1.53 22.16 -8.69
C PRO A 180 1.90 22.73 -7.31
N GLY A 181 1.85 24.06 -7.19
CA GLY A 181 2.11 24.75 -5.92
C GLY A 181 3.58 24.82 -5.48
N ALA A 182 4.52 24.33 -6.27
CA ALA A 182 5.93 24.23 -5.86
C ALA A 182 6.88 25.20 -6.60
N GLY A 183 6.43 25.81 -7.70
CA GLY A 183 7.18 26.88 -8.39
C GLY A 183 8.41 26.41 -9.20
N TYR A 184 8.58 25.09 -9.38
CA TYR A 184 9.61 24.49 -10.24
C TYR A 184 9.00 23.51 -11.24
N VAL A 185 9.80 23.06 -12.20
CA VAL A 185 9.42 22.00 -13.15
C VAL A 185 10.09 20.69 -12.76
N HIS A 186 9.40 19.58 -12.98
CA HIS A 186 9.91 18.24 -12.75
C HIS A 186 9.37 17.31 -13.83
N ALA A 187 10.00 16.14 -14.03
CA ALA A 187 9.39 15.07 -14.81
C ALA A 187 7.96 14.81 -14.33
N THR A 188 7.06 14.58 -15.29
CA THR A 188 5.62 14.37 -15.04
C THR A 188 5.43 13.27 -14.01
N VAL A 189 6.14 12.17 -14.19
CA VAL A 189 6.35 11.12 -13.18
C VAL A 189 7.84 11.06 -12.91
N HIS A 190 8.26 11.52 -11.73
CA HIS A 190 9.66 11.55 -11.34
C HIS A 190 10.20 10.16 -10.98
N TYR A 191 11.51 9.98 -10.96
CA TYR A 191 12.10 8.73 -10.49
C TYR A 191 11.89 8.53 -8.99
N GLY A 192 11.93 7.26 -8.57
CA GLY A 192 11.78 6.86 -7.19
C GLY A 192 10.32 6.62 -6.81
N HIS A 193 10.06 6.78 -5.51
CA HIS A 193 8.86 6.27 -4.88
C HIS A 193 7.67 7.22 -4.99
N HIS A 194 6.50 6.65 -5.28
CA HIS A 194 5.21 7.33 -5.44
C HIS A 194 4.12 6.67 -4.62
N HIS A 195 3.14 7.46 -4.17
CA HIS A 195 2.00 6.96 -3.39
C HIS A 195 1.07 6.09 -4.24
N ALA A 196 1.09 6.22 -5.56
CA ALA A 196 0.42 5.30 -6.45
C ALA A 196 1.00 3.89 -6.43
N LEU A 197 2.32 3.73 -6.21
CA LEU A 197 2.89 2.40 -6.00
C LEU A 197 2.40 1.79 -4.68
N ASP A 198 2.31 2.61 -3.62
CA ASP A 198 1.66 2.18 -2.36
C ASP A 198 0.20 1.76 -2.61
N GLY A 199 -0.52 2.54 -3.43
CA GLY A 199 -1.86 2.22 -3.89
C GLY A 199 -1.94 0.84 -4.56
N LEU A 200 -1.00 0.50 -5.44
CA LEU A 200 -0.94 -0.85 -6.02
C LEU A 200 -0.73 -1.92 -4.95
N LEU A 201 0.29 -1.77 -4.11
CA LEU A 201 0.69 -2.78 -3.14
C LEU A 201 -0.40 -3.02 -2.09
N LEU A 202 -1.03 -1.95 -1.59
CA LEU A 202 -2.11 -2.03 -0.62
C LEU A 202 -3.42 -2.54 -1.23
N ALA A 203 -3.74 -2.18 -2.48
CA ALA A 203 -4.89 -2.75 -3.17
C ALA A 203 -4.68 -4.25 -3.41
N ALA A 204 -3.50 -4.67 -3.89
CA ALA A 204 -3.15 -6.08 -4.04
C ALA A 204 -3.24 -6.82 -2.71
N THR A 205 -2.76 -6.21 -1.62
CA THR A 205 -2.89 -6.74 -0.25
C THR A 205 -4.35 -6.95 0.13
N ALA A 206 -5.20 -5.93 -0.01
CA ALA A 206 -6.61 -6.02 0.30
C ALA A 206 -7.32 -7.13 -0.51
N LEU A 207 -7.03 -7.23 -1.80
CA LEU A 207 -7.63 -8.21 -2.70
C LEU A 207 -7.19 -9.64 -2.36
N LEU A 208 -5.88 -9.87 -2.13
CA LEU A 208 -5.34 -11.17 -1.74
C LEU A 208 -5.87 -11.62 -0.38
N LEU A 209 -5.76 -10.75 0.63
CA LEU A 209 -6.16 -11.09 2.00
C LEU A 209 -7.68 -11.24 2.16
N SER A 210 -8.48 -10.56 1.33
CA SER A 210 -9.95 -10.75 1.35
C SER A 210 -10.39 -12.17 1.02
N ARG A 211 -9.52 -12.99 0.41
CA ARG A 211 -9.77 -14.42 0.16
C ARG A 211 -9.75 -15.25 1.44
N LEU A 212 -9.09 -14.74 2.48
CA LEU A 212 -8.87 -15.44 3.73
C LEU A 212 -9.99 -15.21 4.77
N LEU A 213 -10.86 -14.22 4.53
CA LEU A 213 -11.96 -13.85 5.44
C LEU A 213 -12.87 -15.03 5.82
N GLY A 214 -13.18 -15.90 4.86
CA GLY A 214 -14.04 -17.08 5.10
C GLY A 214 -13.38 -18.16 5.97
N GLY A 215 -12.07 -18.07 6.19
CA GLY A 215 -11.30 -19.01 7.02
C GLY A 215 -11.06 -18.54 8.45
N ILE A 216 -11.42 -17.29 8.78
CA ILE A 216 -11.26 -16.71 10.12
C ILE A 216 -12.37 -17.25 11.03
N ARG A 217 -11.98 -17.86 12.16
CA ARG A 217 -12.92 -18.51 13.11
C ARG A 217 -13.47 -17.52 14.12
N ARG A 218 -12.65 -16.59 14.60
CA ARG A 218 -13.04 -15.59 15.60
C ARG A 218 -13.92 -14.51 14.94
N PRO A 219 -15.21 -14.39 15.29
CA PRO A 219 -16.13 -13.50 14.59
C PRO A 219 -15.74 -12.02 14.70
N GLY A 220 -15.20 -11.60 15.86
CA GLY A 220 -14.68 -10.24 16.05
C GLY A 220 -13.50 -9.93 15.13
N LEU A 221 -12.52 -10.84 15.05
CA LEU A 221 -11.39 -10.68 14.14
C LEU A 221 -11.83 -10.68 12.68
N ARG A 222 -12.80 -11.52 12.31
CA ARG A 222 -13.33 -11.56 10.93
C ARG A 222 -13.94 -10.22 10.53
N THR A 223 -14.77 -9.63 11.41
CA THR A 223 -15.37 -8.31 11.19
C THR A 223 -14.30 -7.23 11.11
N LEU A 224 -13.35 -7.23 12.05
CA LEU A 224 -12.24 -6.28 12.07
C LEU A 224 -11.39 -6.38 10.78
N THR A 225 -10.98 -7.58 10.38
CA THR A 225 -10.23 -7.80 9.13
C THR A 225 -11.02 -7.31 7.94
N ALA A 226 -12.31 -7.63 7.83
CA ALA A 226 -13.12 -7.17 6.71
C ALA A 226 -13.22 -5.63 6.65
N ALA A 227 -13.36 -4.96 7.80
CA ALA A 227 -13.36 -3.50 7.88
C ALA A 227 -12.01 -2.91 7.47
N LEU A 228 -10.90 -3.45 8.02
CA LEU A 228 -9.54 -3.01 7.70
C LEU A 228 -9.19 -3.21 6.22
N LEU A 229 -9.54 -4.34 5.62
CA LEU A 229 -9.30 -4.58 4.19
C LEU A 229 -10.16 -3.69 3.29
N SER A 230 -11.39 -3.34 3.72
CA SER A 230 -12.24 -2.39 2.99
C SER A 230 -11.64 -0.99 3.01
N LEU A 231 -11.20 -0.54 4.20
CA LEU A 231 -10.53 0.74 4.36
C LEU A 231 -9.21 0.78 3.58
N MET A 232 -8.39 -0.27 3.68
CA MET A 232 -7.13 -0.39 2.95
C MET A 232 -7.35 -0.33 1.44
N LEU A 233 -8.38 -1.00 0.90
CA LEU A 233 -8.67 -0.95 -0.53
C LEU A 233 -9.04 0.47 -0.98
N VAL A 234 -9.92 1.16 -0.26
CA VAL A 234 -10.33 2.52 -0.64
C VAL A 234 -9.18 3.51 -0.47
N TYR A 235 -8.42 3.43 0.62
CA TYR A 235 -7.22 4.23 0.84
C TYR A 235 -6.21 4.03 -0.30
N ALA A 236 -5.95 2.78 -0.66
CA ALA A 236 -5.04 2.41 -1.74
C ALA A 236 -5.47 3.01 -3.09
N LEU A 237 -6.75 2.84 -3.45
CA LEU A 237 -7.30 3.40 -4.69
C LEU A 237 -7.28 4.92 -4.70
N THR A 238 -7.52 5.57 -3.57
CA THR A 238 -7.53 7.04 -3.51
C THR A 238 -6.13 7.61 -3.69
N ASN A 239 -5.10 6.99 -3.10
CA ASN A 239 -3.70 7.40 -3.33
C ASN A 239 -3.26 7.17 -4.79
N LEU A 240 -3.63 6.03 -5.38
CA LEU A 240 -3.38 5.77 -6.81
C LEU A 240 -4.04 6.82 -7.71
N VAL A 241 -5.31 7.15 -7.45
CA VAL A 241 -6.04 8.16 -8.21
C VAL A 241 -5.46 9.55 -8.00
N ASN A 242 -4.96 9.87 -6.81
CA ASN A 242 -4.40 11.19 -6.50
C ASN A 242 -3.16 11.47 -7.37
N ASP A 243 -2.16 10.58 -7.35
CA ASP A 243 -0.95 10.71 -8.18
C ASP A 243 -1.31 10.66 -9.66
N LEU A 244 -2.17 9.71 -10.08
CA LEU A 244 -2.58 9.58 -11.47
C LEU A 244 -3.24 10.86 -11.98
N TRP A 245 -4.09 11.48 -11.17
CA TRP A 245 -4.75 12.73 -11.52
C TRP A 245 -3.76 13.88 -11.60
N ILE A 246 -2.88 14.02 -10.60
CA ILE A 246 -1.88 15.09 -10.58
C ILE A 246 -0.98 14.97 -11.81
N GLU A 247 -0.46 13.80 -12.10
CA GLU A 247 0.59 13.64 -13.10
C GLU A 247 0.04 13.44 -14.51
N GLN A 248 -1.04 12.68 -14.67
CA GLN A 248 -1.58 12.37 -15.99
C GLN A 248 -2.67 13.34 -16.43
N VAL A 249 -3.19 14.20 -15.55
CA VAL A 249 -4.24 15.17 -15.89
C VAL A 249 -3.79 16.61 -15.62
N VAL A 250 -3.38 16.92 -14.37
CA VAL A 250 -3.04 18.31 -13.99
C VAL A 250 -1.73 18.75 -14.65
N LYS A 251 -0.66 17.96 -14.55
CA LYS A 251 0.63 18.25 -15.20
C LYS A 251 0.57 18.25 -16.74
N ARG A 252 -0.48 17.69 -17.33
CA ARG A 252 -0.76 17.81 -18.79
C ARG A 252 -1.46 19.12 -19.16
N GLY A 253 -1.90 19.90 -18.18
CA GLY A 253 -2.63 21.15 -18.39
C GLY A 253 -4.10 20.94 -18.78
N TRP A 254 -4.67 19.75 -18.56
CA TRP A 254 -6.08 19.50 -18.86
C TRP A 254 -7.02 20.20 -17.87
N THR A 255 -6.57 20.39 -16.63
CA THR A 255 -7.24 21.20 -15.61
C THR A 255 -6.24 21.64 -14.53
N GLY A 256 -6.57 22.71 -13.79
CA GLY A 256 -5.84 23.11 -12.58
C GLY A 256 -6.42 22.51 -11.28
N TRP A 257 -7.55 21.79 -11.37
CA TRP A 257 -8.19 21.20 -10.20
C TRP A 257 -7.47 19.93 -9.76
N GLN A 258 -7.17 19.83 -8.46
CA GLN A 258 -6.50 18.68 -7.85
C GLN A 258 -7.46 17.88 -6.98
N VAL A 259 -7.33 16.55 -6.98
CA VAL A 259 -8.03 15.68 -6.04
C VAL A 259 -7.51 15.97 -4.63
N PRO A 260 -8.38 16.17 -3.63
CA PRO A 260 -7.94 16.37 -2.25
C PRO A 260 -7.07 15.22 -1.73
N ASP A 261 -5.95 15.58 -1.09
CA ASP A 261 -5.02 14.64 -0.48
C ASP A 261 -5.67 13.88 0.69
N VAL A 262 -5.50 12.56 0.71
CA VAL A 262 -5.92 11.67 1.80
C VAL A 262 -4.77 10.84 2.35
N LEU A 263 -3.53 11.15 1.99
CA LEU A 263 -2.36 10.37 2.41
C LEU A 263 -2.24 10.32 3.93
N PHE A 264 -2.41 11.46 4.59
CA PHE A 264 -2.32 11.60 6.05
C PHE A 264 -3.70 11.78 6.70
N PRO A 265 -3.98 11.11 7.83
CA PRO A 265 -5.22 11.30 8.59
C PRO A 265 -5.48 12.77 8.92
N LYS A 266 -6.59 13.32 8.42
CA LYS A 266 -7.03 14.71 8.67
C LYS A 266 -8.54 14.77 8.82
N LEU A 267 -9.03 15.64 9.71
CA LEU A 267 -10.46 15.97 9.77
C LEU A 267 -10.84 16.79 8.53
N SER A 268 -11.33 16.11 7.49
CA SER A 268 -11.67 16.71 6.19
C SER A 268 -12.81 15.96 5.52
N LEU A 269 -13.50 16.64 4.58
CA LEU A 269 -14.55 16.01 3.77
C LEU A 269 -14.02 14.87 2.91
N ALA A 270 -12.77 14.96 2.44
CA ALA A 270 -12.13 13.91 1.65
C ALA A 270 -11.92 12.63 2.46
N TRP A 271 -11.41 12.76 3.69
CA TRP A 271 -11.30 11.63 4.62
C TRP A 271 -12.67 11.07 5.01
N ALA A 272 -13.66 11.92 5.27
CA ALA A 272 -15.02 11.47 5.56
C ALA A 272 -15.61 10.66 4.37
N ALA A 273 -15.45 11.14 3.15
CA ALA A 273 -15.89 10.45 1.94
C ALA A 273 -15.18 9.10 1.77
N MET A 274 -13.87 9.04 2.01
CA MET A 274 -13.10 7.80 1.98
C MET A 274 -13.60 6.78 3.02
N LEU A 275 -13.89 7.21 4.25
CA LEU A 275 -14.44 6.36 5.31
C LEU A 275 -15.85 5.85 4.94
N VAL A 276 -16.70 6.71 4.37
CA VAL A 276 -18.03 6.32 3.88
C VAL A 276 -17.92 5.28 2.77
N ALA A 277 -17.02 5.48 1.79
CA ALA A 277 -16.77 4.51 0.73
C ALA A 277 -16.26 3.17 1.29
N ALA A 278 -15.34 3.19 2.25
CA ALA A 278 -14.86 1.99 2.93
C ALA A 278 -15.99 1.24 3.66
N ALA A 279 -16.86 1.97 4.37
CA ALA A 279 -18.03 1.40 5.02
C ALA A 279 -19.02 0.80 4.00
N ALA A 280 -19.23 1.45 2.86
CA ALA A 280 -20.06 0.93 1.77
C ALA A 280 -19.49 -0.38 1.21
N ILE A 281 -18.18 -0.44 0.93
CA ILE A 281 -17.49 -1.67 0.49
C ILE A 281 -17.67 -2.78 1.53
N TYR A 282 -17.47 -2.46 2.82
CA TYR A 282 -17.68 -3.41 3.91
C TYR A 282 -19.09 -3.98 3.91
N VAL A 283 -20.11 -3.13 3.86
CA VAL A 283 -21.53 -3.53 3.90
C VAL A 283 -21.91 -4.38 2.68
N VAL A 284 -21.52 -3.92 1.47
CA VAL A 284 -21.90 -4.56 0.21
C VAL A 284 -21.22 -5.93 0.04
N PHE A 285 -19.92 -6.01 0.29
CA PHE A 285 -19.13 -7.18 -0.09
C PHE A 285 -18.84 -8.15 1.06
N PHE A 286 -18.82 -7.69 2.31
CA PHE A 286 -18.37 -8.50 3.44
C PHE A 286 -19.44 -8.75 4.51
N ALA A 287 -20.21 -7.73 4.91
CA ALA A 287 -21.23 -7.86 5.96
C ALA A 287 -22.34 -8.84 5.57
N ARG A 288 -22.82 -8.79 4.32
CA ARG A 288 -23.88 -9.68 3.82
C ARG A 288 -23.48 -11.16 3.79
N ARG A 289 -22.19 -11.47 3.63
CA ARG A 289 -21.68 -12.86 3.64
C ARG A 289 -21.56 -13.43 5.06
N ALA A 290 -21.35 -12.59 6.07
CA ALA A 290 -21.32 -13.02 7.46
C ALA A 290 -22.70 -13.46 7.99
N LEU A 291 -23.78 -12.87 7.45
CA LEU A 291 -25.17 -13.21 7.80
C LEU A 291 -25.66 -14.50 7.10
N LEU A 292 -25.22 -14.75 5.87
CA LEU A 292 -25.64 -15.93 5.10
C LEU A 292 -24.92 -17.23 5.48
N GLY A 293 -23.80 -17.16 6.21
CA GLY A 293 -23.08 -18.31 6.76
C GLY A 293 -23.67 -18.91 8.05
N ARG A 294 -24.92 -18.56 8.39
CA ARG A 294 -25.71 -19.14 9.50
C ARG A 294 -26.69 -20.23 9.04
N ARG A 295 -26.46 -20.88 7.90
CA ARG A 295 -27.19 -22.08 7.48
C ARG A 295 -26.22 -23.21 7.22
#